data_AF-A0A519MJ28-F1
#
_entry.id   AF-A0A519MJ28-F1
#
_cell.length_a   1.000
_cell.length_b   1.000
_cell.length_c   1.000
_cell.angle_alpha   90.00
_cell.angle_beta   90.00
_cell.angle_gamma   90.00
#
_symmetry.space_group_name_H-M   'P 1'
#
loop_
_entity.id
_entity.type
_entity.pdbx_description
1 polymer ?
#
loop_
_entity_poly.entity_id
_entity_poly.type
_entity_poly.pdbx_seq_one_letter_code
_entity_poly.pdbx_strand_id
1 'polypeptide(L)'
;THSAIKVLVVSMYPEDQYALRCLKAGAQGYANKAGDPVELIAAVRTVMQGRKYLTAEVAQMLADSLAQPTPELPHTTLSERELQTLVKIASGRRLSDIAEELMLSPKTVSVYRSRVLEKLKLSNNAELTVYAIRNGLV
;
A
#
# COMPACT_ATOMS: atom_id res chain seq x y z
N THR A 1 -13.44 -17.49 -10.09
CA THR A 1 -13.21 -16.85 -8.78
C THR A 1 -14.30 -17.30 -7.82
N HIS A 2 -13.96 -17.88 -6.66
CA HIS A 2 -14.95 -18.37 -5.69
C HIS A 2 -15.65 -17.19 -4.99
N SER A 3 -16.77 -16.73 -5.57
CA SER A 3 -17.60 -15.59 -5.11
C SER A 3 -18.05 -15.69 -3.63
N ALA A 4 -18.02 -16.90 -3.05
CA ALA A 4 -18.40 -17.14 -1.66
C ALA A 4 -17.32 -16.74 -0.63
N ILE A 5 -16.05 -16.61 -1.02
CA ILE A 5 -14.97 -16.33 -0.06
C ILE A 5 -14.93 -14.83 0.26
N LYS A 6 -15.05 -14.53 1.56
CA LYS A 6 -14.83 -13.18 2.08
C LYS A 6 -13.37 -13.02 2.48
N VAL A 7 -12.75 -11.92 2.06
CA VAL A 7 -11.34 -11.60 2.22
C VAL A 7 -11.20 -10.32 3.05
N LEU A 8 -10.56 -10.44 4.20
CA LEU A 8 -10.13 -9.32 5.05
C LEU A 8 -8.60 -9.26 4.98
N VAL A 9 -8.04 -8.13 4.55
CA VAL A 9 -6.58 -7.93 4.52
C VAL A 9 -6.14 -7.42 5.88
N VAL A 10 -5.10 -8.04 6.45
CA VAL A 10 -4.53 -7.64 7.74
C VAL A 10 -3.03 -7.41 7.56
N SER A 11 -2.56 -6.19 7.82
CA SER A 11 -1.17 -5.81 7.53
C SER A 11 -0.65 -4.74 8.49
N MET A 12 0.67 -4.68 8.70
CA MET A 12 1.33 -3.62 9.48
C MET A 12 1.54 -2.33 8.68
N TYR A 13 1.16 -2.30 7.39
CA TYR A 13 1.39 -1.13 6.53
C TYR A 13 0.33 -0.04 6.75
N PRO A 14 0.67 1.23 6.45
CA PRO A 14 -0.28 2.34 6.51
C PRO A 14 -1.53 2.10 5.66
N GLU A 15 -2.71 2.41 6.22
CA GLU A 15 -3.99 2.15 5.56
C GLU A 15 -4.18 3.04 4.32
N ASP A 16 -3.64 4.25 4.36
CA ASP A 16 -3.70 5.26 3.30
C ASP A 16 -3.03 4.85 2.00
N GLN A 17 -1.96 4.05 2.09
CA GLN A 17 -1.23 3.60 0.91
C GLN A 17 -1.82 2.32 0.29
N TYR A 18 -2.41 1.44 1.11
CA TYR A 18 -2.74 0.07 0.69
C TYR A 18 -4.23 -0.27 0.72
N ALA A 19 -5.02 0.30 1.63
CA ALA A 19 -6.40 -0.13 1.84
C ALA A 19 -7.25 0.04 0.59
N LEU A 20 -7.18 1.20 -0.06
CA LEU A 20 -7.96 1.47 -1.28
C LEU A 20 -7.61 0.51 -2.43
N ARG A 21 -6.33 0.13 -2.56
CA ARG A 21 -5.87 -0.83 -3.57
C ARG A 21 -6.42 -2.22 -3.29
N CYS A 22 -6.37 -2.67 -2.04
CA CYS A 22 -6.93 -3.96 -1.62
C CYS A 22 -8.45 -4.02 -1.87
N LEU A 23 -9.17 -2.94 -1.55
CA LEU A 23 -10.61 -2.85 -1.78
C LEU A 23 -10.96 -2.85 -3.28
N LYS A 24 -10.20 -2.12 -4.11
CA LYS A 24 -10.33 -2.14 -5.58
C LYS A 24 -10.03 -3.53 -6.17
N ALA A 25 -9.10 -4.28 -5.57
CA ALA A 25 -8.80 -5.66 -5.96
C ALA A 25 -9.85 -6.69 -5.49
N GLY A 26 -10.89 -6.26 -4.76
CA GLY A 26 -12.02 -7.11 -4.36
C GLY A 26 -12.03 -7.55 -2.90
N ALA A 27 -11.12 -7.06 -2.06
CA ALA A 27 -11.19 -7.30 -0.62
C ALA A 27 -12.44 -6.65 0.00
N GLN A 28 -12.99 -7.27 1.04
CA GLN A 28 -14.15 -6.77 1.79
C GLN A 28 -13.74 -5.93 3.01
N GLY A 29 -12.46 -5.84 3.33
CA GLY A 29 -11.94 -4.91 4.33
C GLY A 29 -10.42 -4.91 4.41
N TYR A 30 -9.90 -3.93 5.15
CA TYR A 30 -8.50 -3.79 5.53
C TYR A 30 -8.45 -3.50 7.04
N ALA A 31 -7.49 -4.11 7.74
CA ALA A 31 -7.25 -3.84 9.16
C ALA A 31 -5.76 -3.77 9.44
N ASN A 32 -5.36 -2.81 10.28
CA ASN A 32 -3.99 -2.72 10.75
C ASN A 32 -3.68 -3.86 11.75
N LYS A 33 -2.59 -4.59 11.50
CA LYS A 33 -2.11 -5.69 12.35
C LYS A 33 -1.62 -5.23 13.72
N ALA A 34 -1.24 -3.95 13.86
CA ALA A 34 -0.89 -3.33 15.13
C ALA A 34 -2.10 -2.73 15.88
N GLY A 35 -3.31 -2.80 15.31
CA GLY A 35 -4.54 -2.27 15.89
C GLY A 35 -5.09 -3.09 17.05
N ASP A 36 -6.19 -2.63 17.63
CA ASP A 36 -6.87 -3.30 18.74
C ASP A 36 -7.44 -4.66 18.28
N PRO A 37 -7.12 -5.78 18.97
CA PRO A 37 -7.72 -7.09 18.69
C PRO A 37 -9.25 -7.10 18.64
N VAL A 38 -9.91 -6.22 19.41
CA VAL A 38 -11.38 -6.08 19.42
C VAL A 38 -11.89 -5.55 18.08
N GLU A 39 -11.17 -4.62 17.46
CA GLU A 39 -11.51 -4.10 16.13
C GLU A 39 -11.36 -5.19 15.06
N LEU A 40 -10.34 -6.04 15.16
CA LEU A 40 -10.18 -7.16 14.23
C LEU A 40 -11.36 -8.14 14.33
N ILE A 41 -11.83 -8.45 15.53
CA ILE A 41 -13.02 -9.28 15.74
C ILE A 41 -14.26 -8.63 15.13
N ALA A 42 -14.43 -7.31 15.34
CA ALA A 42 -15.53 -6.55 14.74
C ALA A 42 -15.45 -6.55 13.20
N ALA A 43 -14.24 -6.43 12.63
CA ALA A 43 -14.01 -6.48 11.20
C ALA A 43 -14.43 -7.84 10.60
N VAL A 44 -14.00 -8.94 11.21
CA VAL A 44 -14.39 -10.29 10.78
C VAL A 44 -15.91 -10.46 10.83
N ARG A 45 -16.55 -10.08 11.94
CA ARG A 45 -18.02 -10.19 12.08
C ARG A 45 -18.76 -9.37 11.02
N THR A 46 -18.28 -8.17 10.73
CA THR A 46 -18.84 -7.27 9.71
C THR A 46 -18.76 -7.90 8.31
N VAL A 47 -17.58 -8.42 7.96
CA VAL A 47 -17.33 -9.06 6.66
C VAL A 47 -18.14 -10.36 6.49
N MET A 48 -18.32 -11.13 7.57
CA MET A 48 -19.17 -12.32 7.59
C MET A 48 -20.65 -12.01 7.35
N GLN A 49 -21.13 -10.84 7.76
CA GLN A 49 -22.49 -10.37 7.47
C GLN A 49 -22.67 -9.87 6.02
N GLY A 50 -21.63 -9.98 5.18
CA GLY A 50 -21.65 -9.51 3.80
C GLY A 50 -21.45 -7.99 3.67
N ARG A 51 -21.13 -7.30 4.77
CA ARG A 51 -20.83 -5.86 4.78
C ARG A 51 -19.33 -5.64 4.56
N LYS A 52 -18.94 -4.46 4.06
CA LYS A 52 -17.52 -4.07 4.00
C LYS A 52 -17.11 -3.49 5.34
N TYR A 53 -15.92 -3.85 5.83
CA TYR A 53 -15.32 -3.21 6.99
C TYR A 53 -14.33 -2.15 6.51
N LEU A 54 -14.55 -0.90 6.93
CA LEU A 54 -13.72 0.25 6.61
C LEU A 54 -13.50 1.01 7.91
N THR A 55 -12.25 1.40 8.19
CA THR A 55 -11.96 2.39 9.22
C THR A 55 -12.47 3.77 8.76
N ALA A 56 -12.62 4.71 9.69
CA ALA A 56 -13.06 6.06 9.36
C ALA A 56 -12.12 6.73 8.32
N GLU A 57 -10.81 6.51 8.47
CA GLU A 57 -9.78 6.99 7.55
C GLU A 57 -9.97 6.41 6.14
N VAL A 58 -10.13 5.08 6.03
CA VAL A 58 -10.35 4.41 4.73
C VAL A 58 -11.67 4.81 4.09
N ALA A 59 -12.72 5.01 4.89
CA ALA A 59 -14.00 5.52 4.40
C ALA A 59 -13.88 6.94 3.83
N GLN A 60 -13.13 7.82 4.50
CA GLN A 60 -12.86 9.18 4.02
C GLN A 60 -12.09 9.15 2.71
N MET A 61 -11.01 8.37 2.62
CA MET A 61 -10.23 8.21 1.39
C MET A 61 -11.06 7.66 0.23
N LEU A 62 -11.97 6.74 0.51
CA LEU A 62 -12.90 6.23 -0.49
C LEU A 62 -13.85 7.34 -0.97
N ALA A 63 -14.42 8.12 -0.06
CA ALA A 63 -15.29 9.25 -0.38
C ALA A 63 -14.55 10.30 -1.24
N ASP A 64 -13.33 10.67 -0.85
CA ASP A 64 -12.50 11.62 -1.59
C ASP A 64 -12.18 11.10 -3.00
N SER A 65 -11.86 9.81 -3.14
CA SER A 65 -11.58 9.17 -4.43
C SER A 65 -12.78 9.11 -5.38
N LEU A 66 -14.00 9.12 -4.83
CA LEU A 66 -15.25 9.16 -5.61
C LEU A 66 -15.62 10.61 -5.98
N ALA A 67 -15.33 11.57 -5.11
CA ALA A 67 -15.63 12.98 -5.30
C ALA A 67 -14.72 13.65 -6.35
N GLN A 68 -13.47 13.21 -6.45
CA GLN A 68 -12.57 13.63 -7.51
C GLN A 68 -11.94 12.39 -8.16
N PRO A 69 -12.22 12.11 -9.46
CA PRO A 69 -11.41 11.16 -10.22
C PRO A 69 -10.05 11.81 -10.45
N THR A 70 -9.21 11.76 -9.42
CA THR A 70 -7.82 12.21 -9.51
C THR A 70 -7.15 11.39 -10.61
N PRO A 71 -6.41 12.01 -11.54
CA PRO A 71 -5.61 11.25 -12.48
C PRO A 71 -4.77 10.24 -11.69
N GLU A 72 -4.83 8.96 -12.07
CA GLU A 72 -4.11 7.91 -11.37
C GLU A 72 -2.64 8.30 -11.28
N LEU A 73 -2.18 8.58 -10.06
CA LEU A 73 -0.81 8.99 -9.82
C LEU A 73 0.13 7.89 -10.32
N PRO A 74 1.27 8.19 -10.96
CA PRO A 74 2.12 7.16 -11.57
C PRO A 74 2.48 5.98 -10.64
N HIS A 75 2.61 6.25 -9.33
CA HIS A 75 2.91 5.23 -8.33
C HIS A 75 1.76 4.24 -8.02
N THR A 76 0.54 4.46 -8.51
CA THR A 76 -0.57 3.50 -8.41
C THR A 76 -0.31 2.24 -9.23
N THR A 77 0.50 2.35 -10.29
CA THR A 77 0.91 1.24 -11.18
C THR A 77 2.03 0.37 -10.60
N LEU A 78 2.64 0.81 -9.49
CA LEU A 78 3.67 0.02 -8.82
C LEU A 78 3.03 -1.17 -8.10
N SER A 79 3.69 -2.32 -8.22
CA SER A 79 3.42 -3.47 -7.36
C SER A 79 3.71 -3.14 -5.90
N GLU A 80 3.16 -3.94 -4.99
CA GLU A 80 3.34 -3.75 -3.55
C GLU A 80 4.83 -3.67 -3.14
N ARG A 81 5.66 -4.55 -3.72
CA ARG A 81 7.11 -4.60 -3.45
C ARG A 81 7.86 -3.41 -4.02
N GLU A 82 7.46 -2.92 -5.19
CA GLU A 82 8.02 -1.71 -5.79
C GLU A 82 7.67 -0.48 -4.96
N LEU A 83 6.42 -0.37 -4.49
CA LEU A 83 5.99 0.72 -3.61
C LEU A 83 6.71 0.68 -2.27
N GLN A 84 6.81 -0.49 -1.62
CA GLN A 84 7.59 -0.66 -0.38
C GLN A 84 9.05 -0.21 -0.59
N THR A 85 9.66 -0.62 -1.70
CA THR A 85 11.04 -0.22 -2.03
C THR A 85 11.15 1.29 -2.21
N LEU A 86 10.21 1.92 -2.92
CA LEU A 86 10.16 3.38 -3.09
C LEU A 86 10.09 4.11 -1.75
N VAL A 87 9.13 3.73 -0.88
CA VAL A 87 8.92 4.38 0.42
C VAL A 87 10.18 4.26 1.27
N LYS A 88 10.78 3.08 1.38
CA LYS A 88 11.98 2.89 2.19
C LYS A 88 13.19 3.66 1.68
N ILE A 89 13.40 3.73 0.36
CA ILE A 89 14.47 4.55 -0.22
C ILE A 89 14.21 6.03 0.05
N ALA A 90 12.96 6.49 -0.11
CA ALA A 90 12.59 7.87 0.17
C ALA A 90 12.76 8.25 1.66
N SER A 91 12.54 7.31 2.58
CA SER A 91 12.83 7.48 4.02
C SER A 91 14.33 7.41 4.37
N GLY A 92 15.23 7.37 3.37
CA GLY A 92 16.68 7.40 3.58
C GLY A 92 17.34 6.06 3.94
N ARG A 93 16.64 4.93 3.76
CA ARG A 93 17.22 3.61 4.05
C ARG A 93 18.20 3.17 2.97
N ARG A 94 19.28 2.48 3.36
CA ARG A 94 20.24 1.90 2.41
C ARG A 94 19.65 0.65 1.77
N LEU A 95 20.08 0.33 0.55
CA LEU A 95 19.61 -0.85 -0.19
C LEU A 95 19.91 -2.17 0.56
N SER A 96 21.01 -2.24 1.30
CA SER A 96 21.35 -3.37 2.18
C SER A 96 20.31 -3.56 3.28
N ASP A 97 19.96 -2.47 3.97
CA ASP A 97 19.08 -2.51 5.13
C ASP A 97 17.65 -2.86 4.70
N ILE A 98 17.23 -2.35 3.52
CA ILE A 98 15.94 -2.73 2.90
C ILE A 98 15.93 -4.21 2.54
N ALA A 99 17.05 -4.75 2.04
CA ALA A 99 17.14 -6.17 1.70
C ALA A 99 16.99 -7.05 2.93
N GLU A 100 17.65 -6.70 4.04
CA GLU A 100 17.49 -7.37 5.32
C GLU A 100 16.05 -7.28 5.85
N GLU A 101 15.46 -6.07 5.87
CA GLU A 101 14.11 -5.85 6.37
C GLU A 101 13.05 -6.61 5.57
N LEU A 102 13.23 -6.72 4.25
CA LEU A 102 12.30 -7.43 3.37
C LEU A 102 12.62 -8.91 3.18
N MET A 103 13.69 -9.42 3.81
CA MET A 103 14.21 -10.79 3.64
C MET A 103 14.50 -11.14 2.17
N LEU A 104 15.17 -10.21 1.48
CA LEU A 104 15.54 -10.32 0.06
C LEU A 104 17.05 -10.16 -0.13
N SER A 105 17.54 -10.47 -1.32
CA SER A 105 18.91 -10.11 -1.69
C SER A 105 19.02 -8.62 -2.04
N PRO A 106 20.18 -7.96 -1.79
CA PRO A 106 20.42 -6.59 -2.25
C PRO A 106 20.24 -6.42 -3.77
N LYS A 107 20.55 -7.47 -4.55
CA LYS A 107 20.32 -7.51 -5.99
C LYS A 107 18.83 -7.43 -6.32
N THR A 108 17.98 -8.13 -5.58
CA THR A 108 16.52 -8.09 -5.77
C THR A 108 15.97 -6.69 -5.48
N VAL A 109 16.40 -6.06 -4.39
CA VAL A 109 15.99 -4.67 -4.07
C VAL A 109 16.48 -3.69 -5.14
N SER A 110 17.70 -3.88 -5.66
CA SER A 110 18.20 -3.08 -6.78
C SER A 110 17.35 -3.24 -8.04
N VAL A 111 16.83 -4.43 -8.33
CA VAL A 111 15.91 -4.65 -9.46
C VAL A 111 14.58 -3.92 -9.23
N TYR A 112 14.01 -3.98 -8.02
CA TYR A 112 12.81 -3.20 -7.69
C TYR A 112 13.06 -1.70 -7.83
N ARG A 113 14.19 -1.19 -7.35
CA ARG A 113 14.59 0.22 -7.54
C ARG A 113 14.61 0.61 -9.01
N SER A 114 15.26 -0.19 -9.87
CA SER A 114 15.32 0.10 -11.30
C SER A 114 13.94 0.12 -11.96
N ARG A 115 13.06 -0.83 -11.61
CA ARG A 115 11.68 -0.86 -12.12
C ARG A 115 10.85 0.33 -11.64
N VAL A 116 11.04 0.77 -10.40
CA VAL A 116 10.39 1.97 -9.87
C VAL A 116 10.81 3.19 -10.67
N LEU A 117 12.12 3.39 -10.85
CA LEU A 117 12.65 4.52 -11.64
C LEU A 117 12.11 4.50 -13.07
N GLU A 118 12.08 3.34 -13.72
CA GLU A 118 11.54 3.16 -15.07
C GLU A 118 10.05 3.50 -15.15
N LYS A 119 9.22 2.90 -14.28
CA LYS A 119 7.77 3.09 -14.27
C LYS A 119 7.37 4.55 -13.96
N LEU A 120 8.13 5.21 -13.09
CA LEU A 120 7.89 6.60 -12.71
C LEU A 120 8.62 7.61 -13.61
N LYS A 121 9.42 7.14 -14.58
CA LYS A 121 10.25 7.96 -15.47
C LYS A 121 11.19 8.89 -14.70
N LEU A 122 11.83 8.37 -13.66
CA LEU A 122 12.78 9.08 -12.82
C LEU A 122 14.20 8.59 -13.10
N SER A 123 15.18 9.49 -13.01
CA SER A 123 16.57 9.20 -13.40
C SER A 123 17.40 8.67 -12.24
N ASN A 124 17.08 9.04 -11.00
CA ASN A 124 17.91 8.74 -9.84
C ASN A 124 17.11 8.72 -8.53
N ASN A 125 17.78 8.30 -7.44
CA ASN A 125 17.18 8.22 -6.11
C ASN A 125 16.77 9.59 -5.55
N ALA A 126 17.45 10.69 -5.91
CA ALA A 126 17.07 12.02 -5.42
C ALA A 126 15.73 12.45 -6.01
N GLU A 127 15.51 12.21 -7.31
CA GLU A 127 14.21 12.42 -7.96
C GLU A 127 13.12 11.53 -7.36
N LEU A 128 13.44 10.27 -7.04
CA LEU A 128 12.54 9.35 -6.33
C LEU A 128 12.13 9.89 -4.96
N THR A 129 13.09 10.37 -4.16
CA THR A 129 12.79 10.96 -2.85
C THR A 129 11.92 12.22 -2.97
N VAL A 130 12.26 13.12 -3.89
CA VAL A 130 11.45 14.33 -4.16
C VAL A 130 10.04 13.96 -4.61
N TYR A 131 9.90 12.95 -5.47
CA TYR A 131 8.60 12.44 -5.91
C TYR A 131 7.79 11.90 -4.71
N ALA A 132 8.40 11.09 -3.85
CA ALA A 132 7.73 10.51 -2.70
C ALA A 132 7.19 11.59 -1.73
N ILE A 133 8.02 12.60 -1.41
CA ILE A 133 7.62 13.71 -0.55
C ILE A 133 6.46 14.52 -1.18
N ARG A 134 6.57 14.86 -2.46
CA ARG A 134 5.52 15.62 -3.17
C ARG A 134 4.17 14.91 -3.24
N ASN A 135 4.17 13.58 -3.18
CA ASN A 135 2.97 12.76 -3.23
C ASN A 135 2.56 12.23 -1.85
N GLY A 136 3.16 12.70 -0.74
CA GLY A 136 2.81 12.30 0.62
C GLY A 136 3.07 10.82 0.93
N LEU A 137 4.05 10.19 0.28
CA LEU A 137 4.39 8.78 0.48
C LEU A 137 5.35 8.56 1.67
N VAL A 138 5.97 9.63 2.18
CA VAL A 138 6.87 9.69 3.34
C VAL A 138 6.72 11.01 4.08
#